data_AF-A0A662TAK7-F1
#
_entry.id   AF-A0A662TAK7-F1
#
_cell.length_a   1.000
_cell.length_b   1.000
_cell.length_c   1.000
_cell.angle_alpha   90.00
_cell.angle_beta   90.00
_cell.angle_gamma   90.00
#
_symmetry.space_group_name_H-M   'P 1'
#
loop_
_entity.id
_entity.type
_entity.pdbx_description
1 polymer ?
#
loop_
_entity_poly.entity_id
_entity_poly.type
_entity_poly.pdbx_seq_one_letter_code
_entity_poly.pdbx_strand_id
1 'polypeptide(L)'
;MKYIVDYALEKGFKIVLFPPIEKEGVEFPSNVIVIKTGVSYRVRSIFLVHTSDVLVVLGGASGTIQEITSAYCENKAIFVLVDTGFPSDKISCLG
;
A
#
# COMPACT_ATOMS: atom_id res chain seq x y z
N MET A 1 6.67 3.56 4.22
CA MET A 1 6.91 2.59 3.12
C MET A 1 8.35 2.11 3.04
N LYS A 2 9.37 2.98 2.88
CA LYS A 2 10.80 2.57 2.78
C LYS A 2 11.24 1.54 3.84
N TYR A 3 10.99 1.84 5.12
CA TYR A 3 11.36 0.95 6.23
C TYR A 3 10.80 -0.48 6.07
N ILE A 4 9.53 -0.63 5.69
CA ILE A 4 8.88 -1.93 5.53
C ILE A 4 9.47 -2.70 4.34
N VAL A 5 9.76 -1.99 3.24
CA VAL A 5 10.40 -2.58 2.07
C VAL A 5 11.79 -3.10 2.44
N ASP A 6 12.62 -2.26 3.06
CA ASP A 6 13.98 -2.64 3.46
C ASP A 6 13.97 -3.83 4.42
N TYR A 7 13.12 -3.80 5.46
CA TYR A 7 13.00 -4.89 6.42
C TYR A 7 12.51 -6.20 5.77
N ALA A 8 11.54 -6.12 4.87
CA ALA A 8 11.06 -7.30 4.15
C ALA A 8 12.13 -7.90 3.22
N LEU A 9 12.95 -7.06 2.59
CA LEU A 9 14.10 -7.52 1.80
C LEU A 9 15.13 -8.24 2.67
N GLU A 10 15.45 -7.70 3.84
CA GLU A 10 16.35 -8.35 4.81
C GLU A 10 15.84 -9.72 5.26
N LYS A 11 14.51 -9.90 5.30
CA LYS A 11 13.87 -11.18 5.62
C LYS A 11 13.70 -12.12 4.42
N GLY A 12 14.18 -11.72 3.24
CA GLY A 12 14.15 -12.55 2.03
C GLY A 12 12.79 -12.60 1.33
N PHE A 13 11.88 -11.66 1.60
CA PHE A 13 10.62 -11.56 0.88
C PHE A 13 10.83 -11.06 -0.54
N LYS A 14 10.05 -11.61 -1.48
CA LYS A 14 9.92 -11.07 -2.83
C LYS A 14 8.95 -9.89 -2.80
N ILE A 15 9.40 -8.72 -3.22
CA ILE A 15 8.62 -7.48 -3.14
C ILE A 15 8.24 -7.01 -4.54
N VAL A 16 6.98 -6.63 -4.69
CA VAL A 16 6.46 -5.94 -5.87
C VAL A 16 6.04 -4.53 -5.46
N LEU A 17 6.53 -3.52 -6.18
CA LEU A 17 6.17 -2.12 -5.98
C LEU A 17 5.39 -1.61 -7.20
N PHE A 18 4.31 -0.90 -6.93
CA PHE A 18 3.53 -0.19 -7.94
C PHE A 18 3.75 1.32 -7.75
N PRO A 19 4.82 1.97 -8.23
CA PRO A 19 4.91 3.42 -8.12
C PRO A 19 3.80 4.12 -8.93
N PRO A 20 3.27 5.25 -8.44
CA PRO A 20 2.44 6.13 -9.27
C PRO A 20 3.32 6.87 -10.27
N ILE A 21 2.75 7.35 -11.38
CA ILE A 21 3.46 7.98 -12.50
C ILE A 21 4.42 9.09 -12.05
N GLU A 22 4.03 9.88 -11.05
CA GLU A 22 4.81 10.98 -10.48
C GLU A 22 6.09 10.52 -9.75
N LYS A 23 6.22 9.22 -9.50
CA LYS A 23 7.34 8.58 -8.79
C LYS A 23 8.00 7.48 -9.60
N GLU A 24 7.64 7.24 -10.85
CA GLU A 24 8.27 6.20 -11.67
C GLU A 24 9.72 6.50 -12.07
N GLY A 25 10.12 7.78 -11.99
CA GLY A 25 11.49 8.24 -12.28
C GLY A 25 12.44 8.20 -11.09
N VAL A 26 11.99 7.77 -9.90
CA VAL A 26 12.88 7.63 -8.73
C VAL A 26 13.65 6.30 -8.78
N GLU A 27 14.77 6.25 -8.08
CA GLU A 27 15.51 5.00 -7.91
C GLU A 27 14.81 4.09 -6.89
N PHE A 28 14.80 2.79 -7.21
CA PHE A 28 14.26 1.73 -6.35
C PHE A 28 15.37 0.73 -6.02
N PRO A 29 15.26 -0.01 -4.90
CA PRO A 29 16.19 -1.10 -4.60
C PRO A 29 16.26 -2.12 -5.75
N SER A 30 17.45 -2.64 -6.05
CA SER A 30 17.67 -3.55 -7.19
C SER A 30 16.99 -4.92 -7.04
N ASN A 31 16.64 -5.29 -5.82
CA ASN A 31 16.02 -6.56 -5.45
C ASN A 31 14.49 -6.49 -5.30
N VAL A 32 13.84 -5.46 -5.86
CA VAL A 32 12.38 -5.37 -5.96
C VAL A 32 11.91 -5.48 -7.41
N ILE A 33 10.71 -6.00 -7.61
CA ILE A 33 10.03 -5.92 -8.92
C ILE A 33 9.23 -4.63 -8.95
N VAL A 34 9.55 -3.73 -9.87
CA VAL A 34 8.84 -2.45 -10.02
C VAL A 34 7.92 -2.52 -11.22
N ILE A 35 6.61 -2.38 -10.99
CA ILE A 35 5.59 -2.32 -12.03
C ILE A 35 5.21 -0.85 -12.25
N LYS A 36 5.77 -0.27 -13.31
CA LYS A 36 5.42 1.08 -13.79
C LYS A 36 4.08 1.00 -14.52
N THR A 37 3.06 1.63 -13.94
CA THR A 37 1.67 1.51 -14.40
C THR A 37 1.23 2.70 -15.25
N GLY A 38 1.99 3.81 -15.24
CA GLY A 38 1.65 5.01 -15.98
C GLY A 38 0.42 5.76 -15.44
N VAL A 39 -0.07 5.41 -14.26
CA VAL A 39 -1.26 6.02 -13.66
C VAL A 39 -0.94 6.76 -12.35
N SER A 40 -1.78 7.73 -12.00
CA SER A 40 -1.62 8.51 -10.77
C SER A 40 -1.93 7.70 -9.50
N TYR A 41 -1.60 8.29 -8.35
CA TYR A 41 -1.74 7.68 -7.02
C TYR A 41 -3.04 6.87 -6.81
N ARG A 42 -4.21 7.46 -7.12
CA ARG A 42 -5.51 6.85 -6.81
C ARG A 42 -5.76 5.58 -7.62
N VAL A 43 -5.50 5.63 -8.93
CA VAL A 43 -5.73 4.49 -9.82
C VAL A 43 -4.70 3.39 -9.54
N ARG A 44 -3.44 3.77 -9.27
CA ARG A 44 -2.40 2.80 -8.87
C ARG A 44 -2.84 2.00 -7.64
N SER A 45 -3.39 2.67 -6.63
CA SER A 45 -3.82 2.03 -5.39
C SER A 45 -4.90 0.95 -5.61
N ILE A 46 -5.73 1.08 -6.65
CA ILE A 46 -6.68 0.04 -7.06
C ILE A 46 -5.95 -1.23 -7.52
N PHE A 47 -4.92 -1.12 -8.37
CA PHE A 47 -4.13 -2.28 -8.79
C PHE A 47 -3.44 -2.97 -7.61
N LEU A 48 -2.91 -2.19 -6.66
CA LEU A 48 -2.30 -2.72 -5.44
C LEU A 48 -3.31 -3.54 -4.63
N VAL A 49 -4.52 -3.01 -4.42
CA VAL A 49 -5.56 -3.71 -3.65
C VAL A 49 -6.05 -4.98 -4.35
N HIS A 50 -6.31 -4.94 -5.66
CA HIS A 50 -6.81 -6.13 -6.38
C HIS A 50 -5.80 -7.28 -6.42
N THR A 51 -4.50 -6.95 -6.47
CA THR A 51 -3.41 -7.95 -6.48
C THR A 51 -3.06 -8.48 -5.09
N SER A 52 -3.73 -7.98 -4.04
CA SER A 52 -3.52 -8.39 -2.65
C SER A 52 -4.57 -9.39 -2.18
N ASP A 53 -4.18 -10.32 -1.32
CA ASP A 53 -5.11 -11.18 -0.59
C ASP A 53 -5.60 -10.51 0.71
N VAL A 54 -4.72 -9.73 1.35
CA VAL A 54 -4.94 -9.03 2.62
C VAL A 54 -4.33 -7.63 2.54
N LEU A 55 -5.02 -6.63 3.08
CA LEU A 55 -4.48 -5.27 3.24
C LEU A 55 -4.06 -5.02 4.70
N VAL A 56 -2.81 -4.62 4.91
CA VAL A 56 -2.31 -4.20 6.23
C VAL A 56 -1.98 -2.70 6.18
N VAL A 57 -2.58 -1.95 7.10
CA VAL A 57 -2.45 -0.49 7.18
C VAL A 57 -1.57 -0.14 8.37
N LEU A 58 -0.48 0.57 8.10
CA LEU A 58 0.57 0.88 9.08
C LEU A 58 0.64 2.39 9.38
N GLY A 59 -0.52 3.05 9.39
CA GLY A 59 -0.62 4.51 9.38
C GLY A 59 -0.78 5.08 7.97
N GLY A 60 -1.40 6.25 7.86
CA GLY A 60 -1.53 6.97 6.59
C GLY A 60 -2.67 7.98 6.57
N ALA A 61 -2.71 8.78 5.50
CA ALA A 61 -3.71 9.82 5.28
C ALA A 61 -4.70 9.40 4.18
N SER A 62 -5.17 10.36 3.37
CA SER A 62 -6.23 10.16 2.38
C SER A 62 -5.99 9.03 1.37
N GLY A 63 -4.75 8.85 0.88
CA GLY A 63 -4.43 7.75 -0.04
C GLY A 63 -4.63 6.37 0.59
N THR A 64 -4.20 6.22 1.84
CA THR A 64 -4.36 4.98 2.61
C THR A 64 -5.82 4.72 2.96
N ILE A 65 -6.60 5.75 3.28
CA ILE A 65 -8.04 5.60 3.50
C ILE A 65 -8.73 5.12 2.22
N GLN A 66 -8.32 5.62 1.05
CA GLN A 66 -8.86 5.15 -0.22
C GLN A 66 -8.48 3.69 -0.51
N GLU A 67 -7.26 3.26 -0.16
CA GLU A 67 -6.85 1.84 -0.23
C GLU A 67 -7.71 0.96 0.68
N ILE A 68 -7.99 1.41 1.91
CA ILE A 68 -8.90 0.73 2.85
C ILE A 68 -10.30 0.59 2.26
N THR A 69 -10.89 1.69 1.77
CA THR A 69 -12.22 1.64 1.15
C THR A 69 -12.26 0.70 -0.04
N SER A 70 -11.21 0.69 -0.87
CA SER A 70 -11.14 -0.20 -2.03
C SER A 70 -11.05 -1.66 -1.59
N ALA A 71 -10.23 -1.98 -0.59
CA ALA A 71 -10.11 -3.33 -0.05
C ALA A 71 -11.44 -3.82 0.55
N TYR A 72 -12.21 -2.91 1.17
CA TYR A 72 -13.54 -3.22 1.69
C TYR A 72 -14.51 -3.59 0.56
N CYS A 73 -14.55 -2.79 -0.52
CA CYS A 73 -15.36 -3.09 -1.70
C CYS A 73 -15.00 -4.45 -2.33
N GLU A 74 -13.72 -4.80 -2.32
CA GLU A 74 -13.19 -6.05 -2.86
C GLU A 74 -13.29 -7.25 -1.88
N ASN A 75 -13.98 -7.07 -0.74
CA ASN A 75 -14.13 -8.08 0.33
C ASN A 75 -12.78 -8.67 0.80
N LYS A 76 -11.73 -7.86 0.82
CA LYS A 76 -10.41 -8.26 1.32
C LYS A 76 -10.38 -8.16 2.83
N ALA A 77 -9.60 -9.04 3.48
CA ALA A 77 -9.30 -8.88 4.90
C ALA A 77 -8.44 -7.62 5.10
N ILE A 78 -8.80 -6.78 6.09
CA ILE A 78 -8.13 -5.52 6.38
C ILE A 78 -7.68 -5.53 7.84
N PHE A 79 -6.40 -5.25 8.07
CA PHE A 79 -5.84 -5.08 9.40
C PHE A 79 -5.28 -3.66 9.54
N VAL A 80 -5.80 -2.90 10.50
CA VAL A 80 -5.36 -1.52 10.75
C VAL A 80 -4.55 -1.49 12.04
N LEU A 81 -3.29 -1.04 11.94
CA LEU A 81 -2.50 -0.67 13.10
C LEU A 81 -3.00 0.70 13.59
N VAL A 82 -3.57 0.69 14.79
CA VAL A 82 -4.09 1.88 15.47
C VAL A 82 -3.02 2.51 16.38
N ASP A 83 -3.33 3.67 16.95
CA ASP A 83 -2.44 4.45 17.82
C ASP A 83 -1.13 4.88 17.13
N THR A 84 -1.19 5.10 15.82
CA THR A 84 -0.05 5.57 15.01
C THR A 84 0.04 7.10 14.91
N GLY A 85 -1.00 7.82 15.34
CA GLY A 85 -1.16 9.27 15.22
C GLY A 85 -1.63 9.73 13.84
N PHE A 86 -1.88 8.81 12.91
CA PHE A 86 -2.28 9.12 11.54
C PHE A 86 -3.81 9.10 11.36
N PRO A 87 -4.35 9.78 10.33
CA PRO A 87 -5.78 9.77 10.04
C PRO A 87 -6.40 8.37 9.91
N SER A 88 -5.64 7.37 9.45
CA SER A 88 -6.08 5.97 9.38
C SER A 88 -6.50 5.38 10.72
N ASP A 89 -6.00 5.90 11.85
CA ASP A 89 -6.40 5.45 13.20
C ASP A 89 -7.89 5.64 13.45
N LYS A 90 -8.53 6.58 12.73
CA LYS A 90 -9.96 6.87 12.86
C LYS A 90 -10.85 5.83 12.17
N ILE A 91 -10.27 4.95 11.36
CA ILE A 91 -11.00 3.89 10.66
C ILE A 91 -11.08 2.67 11.57
N SER A 92 -12.15 2.57 12.35
CA SER A 92 -12.39 1.48 13.32
C SER A 92 -13.34 0.41 12.80
N CYS A 93 -14.29 0.77 11.93
CA CYS A 93 -15.14 -0.17 11.20
C CYS A 93 -15.54 0.43 9.84
N LEU A 94 -15.84 -0.43 8.87
CA LEU A 94 -16.45 -0.05 7.58
C LEU A 94 -17.83 -0.70 7.38
N GLY A 95 -18.45 -1.15 8.47
CA GLY A 95 -19.79 -1.74 8.53
C GLY A 95 -20.48 -1.39 9.84
#